data_AF-A0A8A0RS06-F1
#
_entry.id   AF-A0A8A0RS06-F1
#
_cell.length_a   1.000
_cell.length_b   1.000
_cell.length_c   1.000
_cell.angle_alpha   90.00
_cell.angle_beta   90.00
_cell.angle_gamma   90.00
#
_symmetry.space_group_name_H-M   'P 1'
#
loop_
_entity.id
_entity.type
_entity.pdbx_description
1 polymer ?
#
loop_
_entity_poly.entity_id
_entity_poly.type
_entity_poly.pdbx_seq_one_letter_code
_entity_poly.pdbx_strand_id
1 'polypeptide(L)' 'MAAGWFIIIALLIFLVGYSIGRRTGIKEGYNEGMAYAPIEIKREYFEHGRCPICGFRDEAV' A
#
# COMPACT_ATOMS: atom_id res chain seq x y z
N MET A 1 -3.89 29.26 -32.14
CA MET A 1 -3.91 29.81 -30.75
C MET A 1 -4.78 28.98 -29.80
N ALA A 2 -5.98 28.52 -30.19
CA ALA A 2 -6.87 27.72 -29.31
C ALA A 2 -6.35 26.31 -28.94
N ALA A 3 -5.64 25.62 -29.83
CA ALA A 3 -5.19 24.24 -29.60
C ALA A 3 -4.21 24.09 -28.41
N GLY A 4 -3.37 25.09 -28.14
CA GLY A 4 -2.44 25.06 -27.02
C GLY A 4 -3.14 25.07 -25.66
N TRP A 5 -4.26 25.80 -25.54
CA TRP A 5 -5.06 25.85 -24.31
C TRP A 5 -5.73 24.52 -23.99
N PHE A 6 -6.24 23.81 -24.99
CA PHE A 6 -6.84 22.49 -24.78
C PHE A 6 -5.83 21.47 -24.22
N ILE A 7 -4.60 21.50 -24.72
CA ILE A 7 -3.53 20.62 -24.24
C ILE A 7 -3.18 20.92 -22.79
N ILE A 8 -3.08 22.20 -22.43
CA ILE A 8 -2.79 22.63 -21.05
C ILE A 8 -3.89 22.16 -20.11
N ILE A 9 -5.16 22.35 -20.48
CA ILE A 9 -6.31 21.92 -19.66
C ILE A 9 -6.31 20.38 -19.50
N ALA A 10 -6.08 19.63 -20.58
CA ALA A 10 -6.02 18.18 -20.52
C ALA A 10 -4.90 17.67 -19.59
N LEU A 11 -3.71 18.28 -19.67
CA LEU A 11 -2.60 17.96 -18.77
C LEU A 11 -2.93 18.27 -17.32
N LEU A 12 -3.58 19.41 -17.04
CA LEU A 12 -3.99 19.77 -15.68
C LEU A 12 -4.98 18.76 -15.10
N ILE A 13 -5.99 18.35 -15.88
CA ILE A 13 -6.96 17.33 -15.45
C ILE A 13 -6.25 16.00 -15.15
N PHE A 14 -5.32 15.59 -16.03
CA PHE A 14 -4.55 14.35 -15.83
C PHE A 14 -3.67 14.41 -14.57
N LEU A 15 -2.97 15.52 -14.34
CA LEU A 15 -2.14 15.74 -13.16
C LEU A 15 -2.97 15.71 -11.87
N VAL A 16 -4.12 16.38 -11.85
CA VAL A 16 -5.02 16.39 -10.70
C VAL A 16 -5.55 14.98 -10.44
N GLY A 17 -6.05 14.29 -11.46
CA GLY A 17 -6.52 12.92 -11.34
C GLY A 17 -5.45 11.96 -10.80
N TYR A 18 -4.23 12.03 -11.35
CA TYR A 18 -3.10 11.24 -10.88
C TYR A 18 -2.73 11.55 -9.43
N SER A 19 -2.72 12.84 -9.05
CA SER A 19 -2.37 13.25 -7.69
C SER A 19 -3.37 12.75 -6.64
N ILE A 20 -4.67 12.79 -6.96
CA ILE A 20 -5.73 12.29 -6.10
C ILE A 20 -5.65 10.77 -6.01
N GLY A 21 -5.57 10.09 -7.17
CA GLY A 21 -5.46 8.64 -7.23
C GLY A 21 -4.25 8.10 -6.46
N ARG A 22 -3.08 8.74 -6.60
CA ARG A 22 -1.87 8.37 -5.86
C ARG A 22 -2.04 8.53 -4.35
N ARG A 23 -2.66 9.61 -3.89
CA ARG A 23 -2.89 9.84 -2.45
C ARG A 23 -3.88 8.85 -1.86
N THR A 24 -4.96 8.55 -2.58
CA THR A 24 -5.94 7.56 -2.15
C THR A 24 -5.33 6.17 -2.14
N GLY A 25 -4.62 5.77 -3.20
CA GLY A 25 -3.98 4.46 -3.29
C GLY A 25 -2.94 4.20 -2.19
N ILE A 26 -2.15 5.22 -1.79
CA ILE A 26 -1.22 5.08 -0.66
C ILE A 26 -1.97 4.84 0.65
N LYS A 27 -3.06 5.59 0.90
CA LYS A 27 -3.86 5.42 2.12
C LYS A 27 -4.55 4.06 2.16
N GLU A 28 -5.11 3.65 1.04
CA GLU A 28 -5.83 2.39 0.91
C GLU A 28 -4.88 1.19 1.05
N GLY A 29 -3.74 1.22 0.36
CA GLY A 29 -2.70 0.20 0.50
C GLY A 29 -2.09 0.13 1.89
N TYR A 30 -1.93 1.27 2.59
CA TYR A 30 -1.50 1.26 4.00
C TYR A 30 -2.55 0.62 4.90
N ASN A 31 -3.82 0.96 4.72
CA ASN A 31 -4.89 0.42 5.55
C ASN A 31 -5.08 -1.10 5.32
N GLU A 32 -5.01 -1.54 4.06
CA GLU A 32 -5.05 -2.95 3.71
C GLU A 32 -3.82 -3.70 4.26
N GLY A 33 -2.63 -3.13 4.13
CA GLY A 33 -1.40 -3.66 4.72
C GLY A 33 -1.47 -3.78 6.25
N MET A 34 -2.07 -2.80 6.94
CA MET A 34 -2.25 -2.85 8.39
C MET A 34 -3.25 -3.92 8.84
N ALA A 35 -4.27 -4.22 8.02
CA ALA A 35 -5.20 -5.31 8.29
C ALA A 35 -4.56 -6.68 8.01
N TYR A 36 -3.75 -6.78 6.96
CA TYR A 36 -3.13 -8.03 6.51
C TYR A 36 -1.88 -8.41 7.32
N ALA A 37 -1.02 -7.45 7.65
CA ALA A 37 0.25 -7.67 8.36
C ALA A 37 0.13 -8.54 9.62
N PRO A 38 -0.80 -8.31 10.57
CA PRO A 38 -0.89 -9.16 11.77
C PRO A 38 -1.31 -10.60 11.47
N ILE A 39 -2.05 -10.83 10.38
CA ILE A 39 -2.50 -12.16 9.97
C ILE A 39 -1.31 -12.94 9.39
N GLU A 40 -0.57 -12.32 8.46
CA GLU A 40 0.62 -12.94 7.86
C GLU A 40 1.69 -13.23 8.91
N ILE A 41 1.97 -12.28 9.82
CA ILE A 41 2.94 -12.45 10.90
C ILE A 41 2.59 -13.66 11.79
N LYS A 42 1.30 -13.83 12.12
CA LYS A 42 0.85 -14.99 12.91
C LYS A 42 0.95 -16.29 12.10
N ARG A 43 0.62 -16.24 10.82
CA ARG A 43 0.74 -17.40 9.94
C ARG A 43 2.19 -17.88 9.86
N GLU A 44 3.13 -16.98 9.57
CA GLU A 44 4.56 -17.31 9.55
C GLU A 44 5.04 -17.87 10.89
N TYR A 45 4.56 -17.30 12.00
CA TYR A 45 4.85 -17.80 13.35
C TYR A 45 4.39 -19.24 13.55
N PHE A 46 3.15 -19.57 13.19
CA PHE A 46 2.63 -20.94 13.34
C PHE A 46 3.23 -21.93 12.33
N GLU A 47 3.55 -21.50 11.11
CA GLU A 47 4.13 -22.39 10.09
C GLU A 47 5.60 -22.72 10.36
N HIS A 48 6.37 -21.81 10.96
CA HIS A 48 7.82 -21.96 11.15
C HIS A 48 8.26 -22.06 12.62
N GLY A 49 7.34 -21.91 13.58
CA GLY A 49 7.61 -21.88 15.02
C GLY A 49 8.50 -20.71 15.47
N ARG A 50 8.70 -19.70 14.60
CA ARG A 50 9.56 -18.53 14.86
C ARG A 50 8.81 -17.23 14.66
N CYS A 51 8.97 -16.31 15.59
CA CYS A 51 8.45 -14.97 15.43
C CYS A 51 9.22 -14.23 14.32
N PRO A 52 8.56 -13.75 13.24
CA PRO A 52 9.24 -13.04 12.17
C PRO A 52 9.71 -11.63 12.57
N ILE A 53 9.24 -11.09 13.71
CA ILE A 53 9.64 -9.76 14.21
C ILE A 53 10.93 -9.85 15.03
N CYS A 54 10.99 -10.75 16.01
CA CYS A 54 12.11 -10.83 16.95
C CYS A 54 13.03 -12.04 16.73
N GLY A 55 12.65 -12.97 15.85
CA GLY A 55 13.45 -14.15 15.50
C GLY A 55 13.50 -15.23 16.59
N PHE A 56 12.87 -15.02 17.74
CA PHE A 56 12.77 -16.03 18.79
C PHE A 56 11.94 -17.21 18.29
N ARG A 57 12.47 -18.41 18.54
CA ARG A 57 11.78 -19.67 18.27
C ARG A 57 11.04 -20.06 19.53
N ASP A 58 9.75 -20.26 19.41
CA ASP A 58 8.95 -20.80 20.51
C ASP A 58 8.98 -22.32 20.41
N GLU A 59 9.28 -22.98 21.52
CA GLU A 59 9.46 -24.44 21.59
C GLU A 59 8.13 -25.16 21.84
N ALA A 60 7.05 -24.41 22.11
CA ALA A 60 5.73 -24.92 22.46
C ALA A 60 4.72 -24.89 21.29
N VAL A 61 5.13 -24.39 20.12
CA VAL A 61 4.38 -24.40 18.85
C VAL A 61 4.92 -25.49 17.94
#